data_AF-A0A3N6N1K7-F1
#
_entry.id   AF-A0A3N6N1K7-F1
#
_cell.length_a   1.000
_cell.length_b   1.000
_cell.length_c   1.000
_cell.angle_alpha   90.00
_cell.angle_beta   90.00
_cell.angle_gamma   90.00
#
_symmetry.space_group_name_H-M   'P 1'
#
loop_
_entity.id
_entity.type
_entity.pdbx_description
1 polymer ?
#
loop_
_entity_poly.entity_id
_entity_poly.type
_entity_poly.pdbx_seq_one_letter_code
_entity_poly.pdbx_strand_id
1 'polypeptide(L)'
;MNRAIKQLTVGALAVWVATISNAAPQFESLGHIVDGNTYRGFSSAAKATYVAGVFDGVLVTGAMGDVDESLLRLKQCTMHMTLRQLDTIVDAYIDKNPSQWGDSMSKIVMNAMGEACKDRGIAILPEDG
;
A
#
# COMPACT_ATOMS: atom_id res chain seq x y z
N MET A 1 -53.48 -49.18 29.64
CA MET A 1 -52.90 -48.34 30.74
C MET A 1 -51.42 -48.65 30.80
N ASN A 2 -50.43 -47.75 30.67
CA ASN A 2 -50.36 -46.30 30.54
C ASN A 2 -49.12 -45.94 29.71
N ARG A 3 -49.23 -44.86 28.93
CA ARG A 3 -48.18 -44.24 28.10
C ARG A 3 -47.07 -43.61 28.95
N ALA A 4 -45.84 -43.55 28.42
CA ALA A 4 -45.09 -42.29 28.26
C ALA A 4 -43.79 -42.48 27.45
N ILE A 5 -43.82 -42.03 26.19
CA ILE A 5 -42.66 -41.58 25.41
C ILE A 5 -42.40 -40.13 25.81
N LYS A 6 -41.16 -39.77 26.16
CA LYS A 6 -40.58 -38.40 26.32
C LYS A 6 -39.18 -38.59 26.93
N GLN A 7 -38.06 -38.09 26.42
CA GLN A 7 -37.82 -36.89 25.63
C GLN A 7 -36.57 -37.03 24.74
N LEU A 8 -36.65 -36.41 23.56
CA LEU A 8 -35.50 -36.01 22.75
C LEU A 8 -34.77 -34.85 23.44
N THR A 9 -33.49 -35.03 23.78
CA THR A 9 -32.59 -33.90 24.04
C THR A 9 -31.72 -33.71 22.80
N VAL A 10 -32.17 -32.79 21.94
CA VAL A 10 -31.37 -32.17 20.90
C VAL A 10 -30.23 -31.40 21.58
N GLY A 11 -29.03 -31.99 21.61
CA GLY A 11 -27.83 -31.32 22.08
C GLY A 11 -27.44 -30.23 21.07
N ALA A 12 -27.47 -28.98 21.53
CA ALA A 12 -27.25 -27.78 20.74
C ALA A 12 -25.92 -27.81 19.94
N LEU A 13 -26.02 -27.63 18.63
CA LEU A 13 -24.90 -27.21 17.78
C LEU A 13 -24.53 -25.77 18.17
N ALA A 14 -23.49 -25.61 19.00
CA ALA A 14 -22.84 -24.33 19.19
C ALA A 14 -22.08 -23.97 17.91
N VAL A 15 -22.74 -23.25 17.00
CA VAL A 15 -22.08 -22.61 15.86
C VAL A 15 -21.24 -21.47 16.43
N TRP A 16 -19.93 -21.70 16.56
CA TRP A 16 -18.96 -20.63 16.76
C TRP A 16 -18.92 -19.80 15.48
N VAL A 17 -19.73 -18.74 15.42
CA VAL A 17 -19.53 -17.67 14.44
C VAL A 17 -18.28 -16.93 14.90
N ALA A 18 -17.12 -17.35 14.41
CA ALA A 18 -15.92 -16.53 14.50
C ALA A 18 -16.21 -15.26 13.70
N THR A 19 -16.43 -14.14 14.38
CA THR A 19 -16.46 -12.84 13.73
C THR A 19 -15.06 -12.62 13.18
N ILE A 20 -14.88 -12.76 11.86
CA ILE A 20 -13.66 -12.34 11.19
C ILE A 20 -13.64 -10.82 11.31
N SER A 21 -12.98 -10.32 12.36
CA SER A 21 -12.64 -8.92 12.48
C SER A 21 -11.67 -8.59 11.35
N ASN A 22 -12.19 -8.12 10.21
CA ASN A 22 -11.40 -7.37 9.25
C ASN A 22 -11.02 -6.05 9.93
N ALA A 23 -9.99 -6.07 10.76
CA ALA A 23 -9.33 -4.84 11.17
C ALA A 23 -8.78 -4.22 9.89
N ALA A 24 -9.44 -3.17 9.40
CA ALA A 24 -8.87 -2.33 8.36
C ALA A 24 -7.47 -1.89 8.81
N PRO A 25 -6.48 -1.83 7.93
CA PRO A 25 -5.15 -1.38 8.30
C PRO A 25 -5.26 0.00 8.94
N GLN A 26 -4.92 0.08 10.22
CA GLN A 26 -5.03 1.30 11.01
C GLN A 26 -3.80 2.12 10.69
N PHE A 27 -3.94 3.08 9.75
CA PHE A 27 -2.95 4.13 9.59
C PHE A 27 -3.08 5.09 10.77
N GLU A 28 -2.52 4.73 11.93
CA GLU A 28 -2.32 5.64 13.04
C GLU A 28 -1.17 6.60 12.72
N SER A 29 -1.38 7.49 11.74
CA SER A 29 -0.52 8.67 11.63
C SER A 29 -1.15 9.74 10.76
N LEU A 30 -1.74 10.73 11.42
CA LEU A 30 -2.03 12.04 10.82
C LEU A 30 -1.02 13.11 11.30
N GLY A 31 0.18 12.69 11.73
CA GLY A 31 1.21 13.61 12.26
C GLY A 31 2.67 13.18 12.04
N HIS A 32 2.94 11.89 11.83
CA HIS A 32 4.25 11.37 11.45
C HIS A 32 4.25 10.95 9.98
N ILE A 33 5.10 11.59 9.18
CA ILE A 33 5.40 11.13 7.81
C ILE A 33 5.87 9.67 7.92
N VAL A 34 5.18 8.72 7.29
CA VAL A 34 5.56 7.31 7.28
C VAL A 34 6.97 7.20 6.71
N ASP A 35 7.89 6.57 7.43
CA ASP A 35 9.26 6.28 6.97
C ASP A 35 9.42 4.84 6.48
N GLY A 36 10.56 4.53 5.87
CA GLY A 36 10.84 3.19 5.36
C GLY A 36 10.77 2.10 6.44
N ASN A 37 11.24 2.38 7.67
CA ASN A 37 11.16 1.44 8.79
C ASN A 37 9.71 1.10 9.16
N THR A 38 8.86 2.12 9.27
CA THR A 38 7.44 1.97 9.56
C THR A 38 6.74 1.17 8.46
N TYR A 39 6.99 1.53 7.19
CA TYR A 39 6.40 0.84 6.05
C TYR A 39 6.83 -0.62 5.93
N ARG A 40 8.08 -0.96 6.27
CA ARG A 40 8.54 -2.36 6.29
C ARG A 40 7.78 -3.23 7.31
N GLY A 41 7.26 -2.62 8.38
CA GLY A 41 6.42 -3.28 9.37
C GLY A 41 4.96 -3.50 8.91
N PHE A 42 4.54 -2.90 7.79
CA PHE A 42 3.19 -3.05 7.28
C PHE A 42 2.92 -4.44 6.71
N SER A 43 1.65 -4.86 6.80
CA SER A 43 1.16 -6.02 6.04
C SER A 43 1.22 -5.72 4.54
N SER A 44 1.28 -6.75 3.70
CA SER A 44 1.26 -6.58 2.24
C SER A 44 0.05 -5.77 1.75
N ALA A 45 -1.13 -5.95 2.36
CA ALA A 45 -2.31 -5.16 2.03
C ALA A 45 -2.13 -3.67 2.38
N ALA A 46 -1.58 -3.37 3.57
CA ALA A 46 -1.33 -1.99 3.99
C ALA A 46 -0.27 -1.30 3.13
N LYS A 47 0.79 -2.02 2.72
CA LYS A 47 1.79 -1.54 1.77
C LYS A 47 1.17 -1.13 0.43
N ALA A 48 0.38 -2.02 -0.16
CA ALA A 48 -0.30 -1.74 -1.42
C ALA A 48 -1.27 -0.55 -1.31
N THR A 49 -2.02 -0.43 -0.20
CA THR A 49 -2.89 0.73 0.06
C THR A 49 -2.11 2.02 0.22
N TYR A 50 -0.97 2.01 0.92
CA TYR A 50 -0.13 3.18 1.06
C TYR A 50 0.40 3.65 -0.30
N VAL A 51 0.96 2.73 -1.10
CA VAL A 51 1.48 3.01 -2.44
C VAL A 51 0.37 3.58 -3.33
N ALA A 52 -0.84 3.00 -3.30
CA ALA A 52 -1.99 3.54 -4.03
C ALA A 52 -2.28 4.99 -3.63
N GLY A 53 -2.32 5.29 -2.33
CA GLY A 53 -2.57 6.63 -1.82
C GLY A 53 -1.52 7.66 -2.25
N VAL A 54 -0.24 7.25 -2.35
CA VAL A 54 0.82 8.13 -2.88
C VAL A 54 0.56 8.46 -4.35
N PHE A 55 0.26 7.46 -5.18
CA PHE A 55 -0.02 7.69 -6.60
C PHE A 55 -1.30 8.49 -6.84
N ASP A 56 -2.37 8.24 -6.06
CA ASP A 56 -3.59 9.04 -6.12
C ASP A 56 -3.29 10.50 -5.72
N GLY A 57 -2.48 10.72 -4.68
CA GLY A 57 -2.03 12.06 -4.27
C GLY A 57 -1.23 12.79 -5.35
N VAL A 58 -0.31 12.09 -6.02
CA VAL A 58 0.46 12.58 -7.17
C VAL A 58 -0.45 12.98 -8.34
N LEU A 59 -1.46 12.17 -8.64
CA LEU A 59 -2.41 12.45 -9.73
C LEU A 59 -3.33 13.64 -9.40
N VAL A 60 -3.80 13.75 -8.15
CA VAL A 60 -4.65 14.87 -7.71
C VAL A 60 -3.86 16.17 -7.64
N THR A 61 -2.62 16.16 -7.14
CA THR A 61 -1.77 17.36 -7.11
C THR A 61 -1.49 17.89 -8.51
N GLY A 62 -1.21 17.01 -9.47
CA GLY A 62 -1.09 17.40 -10.89
C GLY A 62 -2.39 17.97 -11.50
N ALA A 63 -3.56 17.65 -10.95
CA ALA A 63 -4.83 18.22 -11.41
C ALA A 63 -5.16 19.59 -10.77
N MET A 64 -4.48 19.99 -9.69
CA MET A 64 -4.77 21.20 -8.91
C MET A 64 -3.78 22.35 -9.15
N GLY A 65 -2.78 22.20 -10.03
CA GLY A 65 -1.76 23.22 -10.32
C GLY A 65 -1.11 23.06 -11.69
N ASP A 66 -0.06 23.83 -11.96
CA ASP A 66 0.74 23.71 -13.18
C ASP A 66 1.44 22.34 -13.17
N VAL A 67 1.21 21.53 -14.20
CA VAL A 67 1.67 20.14 -14.20
C VAL A 67 3.17 20.14 -14.39
N ASP A 68 3.93 19.94 -13.32
CA ASP A 68 5.38 19.74 -13.36
C ASP A 68 5.71 18.66 -14.41
N GLU A 69 6.67 18.92 -15.31
CA GLU A 69 7.11 17.94 -16.30
C GLU A 69 7.47 16.59 -15.65
N SER A 70 8.00 16.62 -14.43
CA SER A 70 8.34 15.45 -13.63
C SER A 70 7.11 14.57 -13.36
N LEU A 71 5.95 15.18 -13.06
CA LEU A 71 4.68 14.49 -12.84
C LEU A 71 4.12 13.90 -14.14
N LEU A 72 4.26 14.60 -15.26
CA LEU A 72 3.86 14.08 -16.58
C LEU A 72 4.70 12.86 -16.98
N ARG A 73 6.02 12.93 -16.77
CA ARG A 73 6.93 11.81 -17.07
C ARG A 73 6.69 10.63 -16.13
N LEU A 74 6.42 10.88 -14.84
CA LEU A 74 6.01 9.83 -13.90
C LEU A 74 4.71 9.15 -14.36
N LYS A 75 3.70 9.95 -14.75
CA LYS A 75 2.45 9.41 -15.29
C LYS A 75 2.69 8.57 -16.54
N GLN A 76 3.50 9.05 -17.49
CA GLN A 76 3.84 8.31 -18.71
C GLN A 76 4.56 6.99 -18.40
N CYS A 77 5.47 6.98 -17.44
CA CYS A 77 6.18 5.76 -17.03
C CYS A 77 5.25 4.72 -16.37
N THR A 78 4.27 5.19 -15.59
CA THR A 78 3.43 4.36 -14.71
C THR A 78 2.06 4.01 -15.29
N MET A 79 1.59 4.67 -16.36
CA MET A 79 0.24 4.49 -16.92
C MET A 79 -0.12 3.06 -17.37
N HIS A 80 0.87 2.20 -17.58
CA HIS A 80 0.69 0.80 -17.95
C HIS A 80 1.07 -0.18 -16.83
N MET A 81 1.38 0.33 -15.63
CA MET A 81 1.68 -0.49 -14.47
C MET A 81 0.42 -0.72 -13.63
N THR A 82 0.26 -1.95 -13.17
CA THR A 82 -0.72 -2.28 -12.12
C THR A 82 -0.23 -1.78 -10.77
N LEU A 83 -1.15 -1.54 -9.83
CA LEU A 83 -0.79 -1.19 -8.45
C LEU A 83 0.14 -2.23 -7.82
N ARG A 84 -0.04 -3.53 -8.12
CA ARG A 84 0.85 -4.59 -7.64
C ARG A 84 2.28 -4.42 -8.17
N GLN A 85 2.45 -4.02 -9.43
CA GLN A 85 3.79 -3.75 -9.98
C GLN A 85 4.43 -2.54 -9.32
N LEU A 86 3.65 -1.48 -9.05
CA LEU A 86 4.14 -0.29 -8.33
C LEU A 86 4.59 -0.66 -6.91
N ASP A 87 3.76 -1.40 -6.18
CA ASP A 87 4.09 -1.92 -4.84
C ASP A 87 5.35 -2.80 -4.86
N THR A 88 5.46 -3.71 -5.83
CA THR A 88 6.65 -4.57 -6.01
C THR A 88 7.93 -3.76 -6.25
N ILE A 89 7.86 -2.69 -7.06
CA ILE A 89 9.02 -1.83 -7.32
C ILE A 89 9.46 -1.11 -6.04
N VAL A 90 8.50 -0.59 -5.27
CA VAL A 90 8.78 0.13 -4.01
C VAL A 90 9.39 -0.82 -2.98
N ASP A 91 8.83 -2.02 -2.82
CA ASP A 91 9.36 -3.04 -1.91
C ASP A 91 10.79 -3.45 -2.30
N ALA A 92 11.02 -3.73 -3.58
CA ALA A 92 12.36 -4.08 -4.07
C ALA A 92 13.38 -2.95 -3.84
N TYR A 93 12.98 -1.69 -4.02
CA TYR A 93 13.84 -0.54 -3.77
C TYR A 93 14.22 -0.42 -2.30
N ILE A 94 13.27 -0.59 -1.39
CA ILE A 94 13.51 -0.51 0.06
C ILE A 94 14.48 -1.60 0.50
N ASP A 95 14.31 -2.83 0.02
CA ASP A 95 15.20 -3.94 0.37
C ASP A 95 16.63 -3.73 -0.15
N LYS A 96 16.76 -3.09 -1.33
CA LYS A 96 18.06 -2.75 -1.93
C LYS A 96 18.76 -1.58 -1.23
N ASN A 97 18.01 -0.69 -0.56
CA ASN A 97 18.52 0.58 -0.04
C ASN A 97 18.33 0.73 1.49
N PRO A 98 18.97 -0.10 2.33
CA PRO A 98 18.80 -0.05 3.78
C PRO A 98 19.22 1.27 4.43
N SER A 99 20.14 2.02 3.81
CA SER A 99 20.56 3.34 4.29
C SER A 99 19.45 4.39 4.21
N GLN A 100 18.39 4.16 3.43
CA GLN A 100 17.26 5.08 3.27
C GLN A 100 16.06 4.70 4.14
N TRP A 101 16.13 3.67 5.00
CA TRP A 101 14.96 3.27 5.78
C TRP A 101 14.45 4.33 6.75
N GLY A 102 15.28 5.30 7.14
CA GLY A 102 14.85 6.45 7.95
C GLY A 102 14.25 7.61 7.13
N ASP A 103 14.27 7.54 5.80
CA ASP A 103 13.69 8.56 4.93
C ASP A 103 12.17 8.43 4.87
N SER A 104 11.50 9.53 4.52
CA SER A 104 10.06 9.51 4.26
C SER A 104 9.71 8.59 3.11
N MET A 105 8.61 7.86 3.25
CA MET A 105 8.13 6.96 2.21
C MET A 105 7.75 7.68 0.93
N SER A 106 7.29 8.94 0.98
CA SER A 106 7.07 9.74 -0.22
C SER A 106 8.37 9.94 -1.01
N LYS A 107 9.49 10.22 -0.34
CA LYS A 107 10.81 10.32 -0.97
C LYS A 107 11.27 8.98 -1.53
N ILE A 108 11.13 7.91 -0.74
CA ILE A 108 11.51 6.55 -1.14
C ILE A 108 10.72 6.11 -2.39
N VAL A 109 9.40 6.33 -2.43
CA VAL A 109 8.56 6.01 -3.59
C VAL A 109 9.00 6.77 -4.82
N MET A 110 9.28 8.08 -4.70
CA MET A 110 9.76 8.88 -5.82
C MET A 110 11.13 8.41 -6.34
N ASN A 111 12.05 8.06 -5.44
CA ASN A 111 13.35 7.51 -5.84
C ASN A 111 13.22 6.13 -6.50
N ALA A 112 12.35 5.26 -5.96
CA ALA A 112 12.07 3.94 -6.52
C ALA A 112 11.51 4.04 -7.95
N MET A 113 10.58 4.99 -8.17
CA MET A 113 10.08 5.28 -9.50
C MET A 113 11.16 5.91 -10.38
N GLY A 114 12.00 6.78 -9.83
CA GLY A 114 13.15 7.35 -10.54
C GLY A 114 14.03 6.27 -11.15
N GLU A 115 14.43 5.28 -10.35
CA GLU A 115 15.22 4.14 -10.79
C GLU A 115 14.47 3.28 -11.82
N ALA A 116 13.23 2.89 -11.52
CA ALA A 116 12.45 2.01 -12.39
C ALA A 116 12.07 2.65 -13.73
N CYS A 117 11.83 3.97 -13.76
CA CYS A 117 11.52 4.71 -14.97
C CYS A 117 12.78 4.99 -15.80
N LYS A 118 13.93 5.21 -15.16
CA LYS A 118 15.22 5.34 -15.85
C LYS A 118 15.57 4.08 -16.63
N ASP A 119 15.32 2.90 -16.07
CA ASP A 119 15.49 1.61 -16.78
C ASP A 119 14.59 1.47 -18.02
N ARG A 120 13.54 2.30 -18.11
CA ARG A 120 12.61 2.39 -19.26
C ARG A 120 12.91 3.58 -20.17
N GLY A 121 14.02 4.30 -19.95
CA GLY A 121 14.41 5.47 -20.74
C GLY A 121 13.64 6.75 -20.41
N ILE A 122 12.98 6.84 -19.25
CA ILE A 122 12.20 8.00 -18.82
C ILE A 122 12.83 8.58 -17.54
N ALA A 123 13.50 9.72 -17.65
CA ALA A 123 14.02 10.46 -16.48
C ALA A 123 12.92 11.33 -15.87
N ILE A 124 12.45 10.96 -14.68
CA ILE A 124 11.37 11.65 -13.96
C ILE A 124 11.86 12.61 -12.85
N LEU A 125 13.14 12.54 -12.48
CA LEU A 125 13.79 13.45 -11.55
C LEU A 125 14.82 14.29 -12.33
N PRO A 126 15.00 15.58 -12.01
CA PRO A 126 16.14 16.36 -12.53
C PRO A 126 17.47 15.68 -12.12
N GLU A 127 18.50 15.80 -12.95
CA GLU A 127 19.82 15.16 -12.68
C GLU A 127 20.60 15.87 -11.55
N ASP A 128 20.08 17.00 -11.11
CA ASP A 128 20.63 17.94 -10.16
C ASP A 128 19.66 18.04 -8.97
N GLY A 129 19.87 17.15 -7.98
CA GLY A 129 19.13 17.08 -6.72
C GLY A 129 19.42 18.22 -5.76
#